data_AF-A0A127A0Y8-F1
#
_entry.id   AF-A0A127A0Y8-F1
#
_cell.length_a   1.000
_cell.length_b   1.000
_cell.length_c   1.000
_cell.angle_alpha   90.00
_cell.angle_beta   90.00
_cell.angle_gamma   90.00
#
_symmetry.space_group_name_H-M   'P 1'
#
loop_
_entity.id
_entity.type
_entity.pdbx_description
1 polymer ?
#
loop_
_entity_poly.entity_id
_entity_poly.type
_entity_poly.pdbx_seq_one_letter_code
_entity_poly.pdbx_strand_id
1 'polypeptide(L)'
;MKKVITVCPHCGKPNRVPDSAQGTPRCGSCRRELPWAVDAGDSDFSVVAEEATVPVIVDFWAPWCGPCRMVSPVLDQLARERAGKVKLVKVDIDHAPGLARRFGIQAVPTLLVIVGGKVVAERAGAAPAAALRSWLDGALARSRAADQTA
;
A
#
# COMPACT_ATOMS: atom_id res chain seq x y z
N MET A 1 -1.43 -17.50 -0.79
CA MET A 1 -1.75 -16.52 0.27
C MET A 1 -0.65 -16.55 1.33
N LYS A 2 0.30 -15.63 1.22
CA LYS A 2 1.37 -15.43 2.20
C LYS A 2 0.78 -14.71 3.42
N LYS A 3 1.48 -14.77 4.55
CA LYS A 3 1.05 -14.10 5.79
C LYS A 3 2.21 -13.28 6.33
N VAL A 4 1.95 -12.02 6.64
CA VAL A 4 2.91 -11.13 7.31
C VAL A 4 2.61 -11.07 8.80
N ILE A 5 3.65 -10.87 9.60
CA ILE A 5 3.50 -10.61 11.03
C ILE A 5 3.39 -9.10 11.23
N THR A 6 2.29 -8.66 11.82
CA THR A 6 2.12 -7.27 12.27
C THR A 6 1.89 -7.25 13.77
N VAL A 7 2.52 -6.32 14.47
CA VAL A 7 2.30 -6.12 15.91
C VAL A 7 1.14 -5.16 16.07
N CYS A 8 0.13 -5.55 16.85
CA CYS A 8 -1.02 -4.68 17.10
C CYS A 8 -0.57 -3.39 17.80
N PRO A 9 -0.77 -2.21 17.19
CA PRO A 9 -0.32 -0.94 17.77
C PRO A 9 -1.07 -0.57 19.06
N HIS A 10 -2.18 -1.25 19.35
CA HIS A 10 -2.98 -1.00 20.55
C HIS A 10 -2.62 -1.90 21.74
N CYS A 11 -2.44 -3.21 21.52
CA CYS A 11 -2.25 -4.17 22.62
C CYS A 11 -0.93 -4.93 22.56
N GLY A 12 -0.06 -4.64 21.58
CA GLY A 12 1.27 -5.25 21.45
C GLY A 12 1.29 -6.70 20.99
N LYS A 13 0.15 -7.38 20.85
CA LYS A 13 0.15 -8.80 20.43
C LYS A 13 0.52 -8.94 18.95
N PRO A 14 1.36 -9.93 18.58
CA PRO A 14 1.64 -10.25 17.19
C PRO A 14 0.41 -10.88 16.52
N ASN A 15 0.18 -10.55 15.25
CA ASN A 15 -0.93 -11.07 14.46
C ASN A 15 -0.39 -11.50 13.08
N ARG A 16 -0.89 -12.64 12.59
CA ARG A 16 -0.66 -13.11 11.22
C ARG A 16 -1.74 -12.50 10.34
N VAL A 17 -1.36 -11.56 9.48
CA VAL A 17 -2.25 -10.90 8.54
C VAL A 17 -1.99 -11.47 7.14
N PRO A 18 -3.01 -11.94 6.41
CA PRO A 18 -2.82 -12.45 5.07
C PRO A 18 -2.47 -11.32 4.09
N ASP A 19 -1.77 -11.66 3.00
CA ASP A 19 -1.48 -10.76 1.89
C ASP A 19 -2.73 -10.39 1.09
N SER A 20 -3.76 -11.23 1.06
CA SER A 20 -5.09 -10.93 0.52
C SER A 20 -6.19 -11.40 1.49
N ALA A 21 -7.28 -10.64 1.57
CA ALA A 21 -8.46 -11.01 2.37
C ALA A 21 -9.68 -10.23 1.91
N GLN A 22 -10.85 -10.85 2.08
CA GLN A 22 -12.12 -10.13 2.04
C GLN A 22 -12.24 -9.32 3.34
N GLY A 23 -12.27 -7.99 3.22
CA GLY A 23 -12.37 -7.07 4.36
C GLY A 23 -11.02 -6.62 4.93
N THR A 24 -11.03 -6.16 6.19
CA THR A 24 -9.87 -5.52 6.82
C THR A 24 -9.32 -6.34 7.99
N PRO A 25 -7.98 -6.46 8.12
CA PRO A 25 -7.38 -7.25 9.17
C PRO A 25 -7.65 -6.64 10.55
N ARG A 26 -8.04 -7.49 11.50
CA ARG A 26 -8.30 -7.11 12.90
C ARG A 26 -7.46 -7.93 13.86
N CYS A 27 -7.10 -7.33 14.98
CA CYS A 27 -6.35 -8.00 16.04
C CYS A 27 -7.17 -9.15 16.63
N GLY A 28 -6.59 -10.35 16.70
CA GLY A 28 -7.24 -11.51 17.29
C GLY A 28 -7.58 -11.34 18.78
N SER A 29 -6.88 -10.44 19.49
CA SER A 29 -7.08 -10.23 20.92
C SER A 29 -7.92 -9.02 21.29
N CYS A 30 -7.67 -7.84 20.71
CA CYS A 30 -8.38 -6.61 21.08
C CYS A 30 -9.36 -6.13 19.99
N ARG A 31 -9.47 -6.86 18.88
CA ARG A 31 -10.42 -6.63 17.77
C ARG A 31 -10.27 -5.30 17.02
N ARG A 32 -9.31 -4.45 17.40
CA ARG A 32 -8.97 -3.22 16.65
C ARG A 32 -8.37 -3.56 15.28
N GLU A 33 -8.57 -2.65 14.35
CA GLU A 33 -8.01 -2.72 12.99
C GLU A 33 -6.48 -2.71 13.05
N LEU A 34 -5.87 -3.48 12.15
CA LEU A 34 -4.42 -3.65 12.07
C LEU A 34 -3.86 -2.88 10.86
N PRO A 35 -2.63 -2.37 10.97
CA PRO A 35 -1.86 -1.95 9.80
C PRO A 35 -1.72 -3.11 8.81
N TRP A 36 -1.89 -2.83 7.53
CA TRP A 36 -1.78 -3.82 6.47
C TRP A 36 -0.72 -3.37 5.46
N ALA A 37 0.50 -3.89 5.61
CA ALA A 37 1.63 -3.67 4.72
C ALA A 37 2.16 -5.04 4.27
N VAL A 38 2.23 -5.28 2.97
CA VAL A 38 2.58 -6.58 2.39
C VAL A 38 3.40 -6.41 1.11
N ASP A 39 4.10 -7.45 0.70
CA ASP A 39 4.81 -7.49 -0.57
C ASP A 39 3.95 -8.16 -1.64
N ALA A 40 4.10 -7.72 -2.90
CA ALA A 40 3.50 -8.36 -4.07
C ALA A 40 4.49 -8.41 -5.23
N GLY A 41 4.27 -9.34 -6.16
CA GLY A 41 5.05 -9.48 -7.39
C GLY A 41 4.17 -9.90 -8.57
N ASP A 42 4.82 -10.24 -9.68
CA ASP A 42 4.16 -10.50 -10.97
C ASP A 42 3.02 -11.53 -10.91
N SER A 43 3.09 -12.49 -9.98
CA SER A 43 2.13 -13.60 -9.89
C SER A 43 0.92 -13.34 -8.99
N ASP A 44 0.97 -12.37 -8.08
CA ASP A 44 -0.04 -12.17 -7.03
C ASP A 44 -0.58 -10.74 -6.91
N PHE A 45 -0.03 -9.78 -7.67
CA PHE A 45 -0.41 -8.37 -7.58
C PHE A 45 -1.90 -8.09 -7.77
N SER A 46 -2.57 -8.77 -8.70
CA SER A 46 -3.99 -8.51 -8.96
C SER A 46 -4.84 -8.81 -7.70
N VAL A 47 -4.63 -9.98 -7.10
CA VAL A 47 -5.33 -10.41 -5.88
C VAL A 47 -4.90 -9.60 -4.65
N VAL A 48 -3.63 -9.19 -4.58
CA VAL A 48 -3.09 -8.46 -3.43
C VAL A 48 -3.45 -6.98 -3.46
N ALA A 49 -3.45 -6.33 -4.63
CA ALA A 49 -3.61 -4.88 -4.77
C ALA A 49 -4.89 -4.47 -5.49
N GLU A 50 -5.20 -5.07 -6.64
CA GLU A 50 -6.31 -4.60 -7.51
C GLU A 50 -7.68 -5.04 -6.99
N GLU A 51 -7.78 -6.25 -6.46
CA GLU A 51 -8.99 -6.80 -5.85
C GLU A 51 -9.20 -6.38 -4.39
N ALA A 52 -8.30 -5.56 -3.83
CA ALA A 52 -8.40 -5.13 -2.45
C ALA A 52 -9.67 -4.29 -2.20
N THR A 53 -10.38 -4.58 -1.12
CA THR A 53 -11.62 -3.87 -0.74
C THR A 53 -11.37 -2.51 -0.08
N VAL A 54 -10.11 -2.13 0.10
CA VAL A 54 -9.69 -0.83 0.63
C VAL A 54 -8.70 -0.18 -0.34
N PRO A 55 -8.61 1.16 -0.36
CA PRO A 55 -7.57 1.85 -1.11
C PRO A 55 -6.17 1.29 -0.85
N VAL A 56 -5.39 1.12 -1.91
CA VAL A 56 -4.03 0.58 -1.86
C VAL A 56 -3.03 1.65 -2.27
N ILE A 57 -2.00 1.85 -1.46
CA ILE A 57 -0.79 2.55 -1.86
C ILE A 57 0.18 1.49 -2.37
N VAL A 58 0.71 1.66 -3.58
CA VAL A 58 1.76 0.80 -4.11
C VAL A 58 3.08 1.55 -4.06
N ASP A 59 4.09 0.95 -3.45
CA ASP A 59 5.48 1.45 -3.40
C ASP A 59 6.33 0.60 -4.34
N PHE A 60 6.61 1.09 -5.55
CA PHE A 60 7.61 0.50 -6.43
C PHE A 60 8.99 0.98 -5.99
N TRP A 61 9.79 0.05 -5.49
CA TRP A 61 11.08 0.32 -4.87
C TRP A 61 12.14 -0.70 -5.33
N ALA A 62 13.39 -0.47 -4.91
CA ALA A 62 14.49 -1.41 -5.09
C ALA A 62 15.51 -1.28 -3.94
N PRO A 63 16.27 -2.33 -3.59
CA PRO A 63 17.22 -2.30 -2.47
C PRO A 63 18.39 -1.32 -2.67
N TRP A 64 18.78 -1.09 -3.92
CA TRP A 64 19.85 -0.16 -4.29
C TRP A 64 19.39 1.31 -4.29
N CYS A 65 18.08 1.57 -4.19
CA CYS A 65 17.52 2.91 -4.24
C CYS A 65 17.69 3.65 -2.90
N GLY A 66 18.63 4.60 -2.87
CA GLY A 66 18.84 5.50 -1.73
C GLY A 66 17.57 6.24 -1.28
N PRO A 67 16.86 6.95 -2.18
CA PRO A 67 15.64 7.68 -1.83
C PRO A 67 14.50 6.78 -1.32
N CYS A 68 14.40 5.53 -1.79
CA CYS A 68 13.39 4.58 -1.34
C CYS A 68 13.51 4.28 0.15
N ARG A 69 14.76 4.19 0.67
CA ARG A 69 15.01 3.98 2.12
C ARG A 69 14.44 5.11 3.00
N MET A 70 14.23 6.30 2.45
CA MET A 70 13.57 7.41 3.15
C MET A 70 12.05 7.38 3.00
N VAL A 71 11.55 6.95 1.83
CA VAL A 71 10.11 6.98 1.50
C VAL A 71 9.36 5.80 2.11
N SER A 72 9.86 4.58 1.98
CA SER A 72 9.14 3.38 2.44
C SER A 72 8.75 3.42 3.93
N PRO A 73 9.61 3.87 4.87
CA PRO A 73 9.21 4.00 6.28
C PRO A 73 8.10 5.02 6.52
N VAL A 74 8.03 6.08 5.70
CA VAL A 74 6.94 7.06 5.76
C VAL A 74 5.63 6.42 5.31
N LEU A 75 5.66 5.61 4.25
CA LEU A 75 4.48 4.89 3.77
C LEU A 75 3.99 3.86 4.79
N ASP A 76 4.91 3.14 5.45
CA ASP A 76 4.58 2.22 6.55
C ASP A 76 3.87 2.96 7.68
N GLN A 77 4.36 4.15 8.05
CA GLN A 77 3.73 4.98 9.07
C GLN A 77 2.34 5.47 8.64
N LEU A 78 2.16 5.90 7.38
CA LEU A 78 0.85 6.30 6.86
C LEU A 78 -0.15 5.13 6.85
N ALA A 79 0.29 3.93 6.48
CA ALA A 79 -0.53 2.73 6.53
C ALA A 79 -0.91 2.35 7.97
N ARG A 80 0.00 2.57 8.93
CA ARG A 80 -0.26 2.35 10.36
C ARG A 80 -1.28 3.35 10.93
N GLU A 81 -1.13 4.64 10.62
CA GLU A 81 -2.08 5.70 11.01
C GLU A 81 -3.47 5.48 10.42
N ARG A 82 -3.54 4.79 9.28
CA ARG A 82 -4.76 4.49 8.52
C ARG A 82 -5.10 3.00 8.55
N ALA A 83 -4.75 2.30 9.63
CA ALA A 83 -5.09 0.90 9.85
C ALA A 83 -6.58 0.65 9.53
N GLY A 84 -6.86 -0.41 8.78
CA GLY A 84 -8.20 -0.75 8.31
C GLY A 84 -8.79 0.14 7.20
N LYS A 85 -8.14 1.25 6.84
CA LYS A 85 -8.63 2.18 5.81
C LYS A 85 -7.77 2.22 4.55
N VAL A 86 -6.49 1.91 4.68
CA VAL A 86 -5.53 1.87 3.58
C VAL A 86 -4.64 0.65 3.74
N LYS A 87 -4.30 0.03 2.62
CA LYS A 87 -3.30 -1.02 2.52
C LYS A 87 -2.06 -0.50 1.83
N LEU A 88 -0.87 -0.88 2.29
CA LEU A 88 0.40 -0.66 1.61
C LEU A 88 0.83 -1.95 0.93
N VAL A 89 1.14 -1.87 -0.36
CA VAL A 89 1.72 -2.96 -1.15
C VAL A 89 3.09 -2.51 -1.63
N LYS A 90 4.13 -3.25 -1.28
CA LYS A 90 5.50 -2.99 -1.71
C LYS A 90 5.83 -3.91 -2.88
N VAL A 91 6.37 -3.35 -3.94
CA VAL A 91 6.79 -4.08 -5.14
C VAL A 91 8.24 -3.79 -5.39
N ASP A 92 9.08 -4.81 -5.23
CA ASP A 92 10.48 -4.75 -5.61
C ASP A 92 10.59 -4.94 -7.13
N ILE A 93 11.03 -3.90 -7.84
CA ILE A 93 11.09 -3.91 -9.30
C ILE A 93 12.11 -4.90 -9.86
N ASP A 94 13.14 -5.28 -9.07
CA ASP A 94 14.13 -6.26 -9.49
C ASP A 94 13.52 -7.68 -9.54
N HIS A 95 12.50 -7.92 -8.70
CA HIS A 95 11.81 -9.21 -8.59
C HIS A 95 10.44 -9.25 -9.30
N ALA A 96 9.93 -8.10 -9.76
CA ALA A 96 8.66 -7.98 -10.46
C ALA A 96 8.78 -7.14 -11.76
N PRO A 97 9.63 -7.56 -12.72
CA PRO A 97 9.84 -6.82 -13.97
C PRO A 97 8.59 -6.76 -14.85
N GLY A 98 7.67 -7.72 -14.72
CA GLY A 98 6.38 -7.70 -15.41
C GLY A 98 5.51 -6.52 -14.96
N LEU A 99 5.40 -6.29 -13.65
CA LEU A 99 4.70 -5.14 -13.08
C LEU A 99 5.38 -3.83 -13.41
N ALA A 100 6.72 -3.76 -13.32
CA ALA A 100 7.47 -2.56 -13.69
C ALA A 100 7.16 -2.15 -15.14
N ARG A 101 7.15 -3.11 -16.08
CA ARG A 101 6.74 -2.86 -17.47
C ARG A 101 5.26 -2.50 -17.61
N ARG A 102 4.36 -3.23 -16.93
CA ARG A 102 2.90 -3.02 -16.99
C ARG A 102 2.51 -1.61 -16.56
N PHE A 103 3.14 -1.10 -15.50
CA PHE A 103 2.86 0.22 -14.95
C PHE A 103 3.83 1.31 -15.46
N GLY A 104 4.72 0.99 -16.40
CA GLY A 104 5.63 1.97 -17.00
C GLY A 104 6.63 2.58 -16.01
N ILE A 105 7.08 1.81 -15.02
CA ILE A 105 7.98 2.29 -13.97
C ILE A 105 9.39 2.52 -14.56
N GLN A 106 9.74 3.79 -14.75
CA GLN A 106 11.03 4.21 -15.31
C GLN A 106 12.09 4.52 -14.24
N ALA A 107 11.64 4.86 -13.03
CA ALA A 107 12.50 5.19 -11.90
C ALA A 107 11.82 4.80 -10.58
N VAL A 108 12.63 4.59 -9.56
CA VAL A 108 12.17 4.32 -8.18
C VAL A 108 12.66 5.42 -7.22
N PRO A 109 11.87 5.77 -6.20
CA PRO A 109 10.54 5.24 -5.90
C PRO A 109 9.48 5.78 -6.87
N THR A 110 8.52 4.94 -7.26
CA THR A 110 7.28 5.38 -7.91
C THR A 110 6.10 4.86 -7.10
N LEU A 111 5.17 5.74 -6.80
CA LEU A 111 4.04 5.48 -5.92
C LEU A 111 2.73 5.53 -6.69
N LEU A 112 1.86 4.54 -6.49
CA LEU A 112 0.50 4.56 -7.02
C LEU A 112 -0.52 4.58 -5.88
N VAL A 113 -1.70 5.13 -6.15
CA VAL A 113 -2.90 4.88 -5.36
C VAL A 113 -3.90 4.14 -6.23
N ILE A 114 -4.34 2.97 -5.78
CA ILE A 114 -5.34 2.14 -6.44
C ILE A 114 -6.62 2.14 -5.59
N VAL A 115 -7.76 2.39 -6.23
CA VAL A 115 -9.10 2.28 -5.61
C VAL A 115 -10.01 1.53 -6.59
N GLY A 116 -10.67 0.47 -6.13
CA GLY A 116 -11.56 -0.35 -6.97
C GLY A 116 -10.85 -0.90 -8.21
N GLY A 117 -9.60 -1.36 -8.06
CA GLY A 117 -8.77 -1.89 -9.15
C GLY A 117 -8.24 -0.85 -10.14
N LYS A 118 -8.51 0.44 -9.95
CA LYS A 118 -8.08 1.52 -10.85
C LYS A 118 -7.01 2.39 -10.20
N VAL A 119 -6.00 2.78 -10.97
CA VAL A 119 -5.02 3.80 -10.56
C VAL A 119 -5.70 5.17 -10.55
N VAL A 120 -5.77 5.81 -9.39
CA VAL A 120 -6.41 7.13 -9.20
C VAL A 120 -5.40 8.25 -8.93
N ALA A 121 -4.16 7.89 -8.62
CA ALA A 121 -3.05 8.83 -8.49
C ALA A 121 -1.72 8.10 -8.71
N GLU A 122 -0.75 8.84 -9.23
CA GLU A 122 0.63 8.42 -9.39
C GLU A 122 1.57 9.53 -8.88
N ARG A 123 2.74 9.12 -8.41
CA ARG A 123 3.84 10.02 -8.07
C ARG A 123 5.18 9.34 -8.29
N ALA A 124 6.00 9.92 -9.16
CA ALA A 124 7.40 9.57 -9.26
C ALA A 124 8.27 10.36 -8.27
N GLY A 125 9.30 9.72 -7.74
CA GLY A 125 10.34 10.33 -6.94
C GLY A 125 10.02 10.47 -5.45
N ALA A 126 11.07 10.73 -4.68
CA ALA A 126 10.96 10.90 -3.23
C ALA A 126 10.41 12.27 -2.86
N ALA A 127 9.83 12.34 -1.66
CA ALA A 127 9.26 13.57 -1.14
C ALA A 127 9.14 13.58 0.39
N PRO A 128 9.01 14.77 1.00
CA PRO A 128 8.77 14.89 2.43
C PRO A 128 7.46 14.23 2.87
N ALA A 129 7.42 13.75 4.11
CA ALA A 129 6.26 13.04 4.66
C ALA A 129 4.96 13.85 4.62
N ALA A 130 5.02 15.16 4.85
CA ALA A 130 3.86 16.04 4.74
C ALA A 130 3.29 16.05 3.30
N ALA A 131 4.15 16.11 2.30
CA ALA A 131 3.74 16.10 0.90
C ALA A 131 3.16 14.73 0.49
N LEU A 132 3.73 13.62 0.97
CA LEU A 132 3.19 12.27 0.76
C LEU A 132 1.80 12.11 1.38
N ARG A 133 1.59 12.63 2.60
CA ARG A 133 0.29 12.63 3.27
C ARG A 133 -0.74 13.43 2.48
N SER A 134 -0.43 14.67 2.10
CA SER A 134 -1.35 15.51 1.33
C SER A 134 -1.70 14.93 -0.04
N TRP A 135 -0.71 14.32 -0.73
CA TRP A 135 -0.95 13.63 -2.00
C TRP A 135 -1.93 12.47 -1.84
N LEU A 136 -1.73 11.62 -0.82
CA LEU A 136 -2.61 10.50 -0.51
C LEU A 136 -4.03 10.99 -0.16
N ASP A 137 -4.15 11.97 0.73
CA ASP A 137 -5.46 12.52 1.12
C ASP A 137 -6.22 13.10 -0.06
N GLY A 138 -5.53 13.84 -0.94
CA GLY A 138 -6.11 14.36 -2.17
C GLY A 138 -6.59 13.25 -3.12
N ALA A 139 -5.80 12.18 -3.29
CA ALA A 139 -6.18 11.03 -4.11
C ALA A 139 -7.46 10.34 -3.58
N LEU A 140 -7.51 10.09 -2.27
CA LEU A 140 -8.66 9.44 -1.63
C LEU A 140 -9.92 10.31 -1.67
N ALA A 141 -9.79 11.63 -1.50
CA ALA A 141 -10.91 12.55 -1.58
C ALA A 141 -11.54 12.58 -2.99
N ARG A 142 -10.70 12.65 -4.04
CA ARG A 142 -11.17 12.65 -5.44
C ARG A 142 -11.86 11.34 -5.82
N SER A 143 -11.32 10.20 -5.39
CA SER A 143 -11.92 8.90 -5.69
C SER A 143 -13.32 8.76 -5.09
N ARG A 144 -13.52 9.21 -3.84
CA ARG A 144 -14.86 9.18 -3.21
C ARG A 144 -15.87 10.08 -3.89
N ALA A 145 -15.42 11.22 -4.43
CA ALA A 145 -16.30 12.12 -5.17
C ALA A 145 -16.75 11.50 -6.50
N ALA A 146 -15.86 10.80 -7.21
CA ALA A 146 -16.18 10.12 -8.45
C ALA A 146 -17.19 8.97 -8.27
N ASP A 147 -17.10 8.22 -7.16
CA ASP A 147 -18.03 7.12 -6.84
C ASP A 147 -19.44 7.59 -6.44
N GLN A 148 -19.62 8.84 -6.01
CA GLN A 148 -20.93 9.39 -5.61
C GLN A 148 -21.71 10.00 -6.77
N THR A 149 -21.06 10.21 -7.92
CA THR A 149 -21.66 10.77 -9.14
C THR A 149 -22.01 9.71 -10.18
N ALA A 150 -21.77 8.43 -9.89
CA ALA A 150 -21.99 7.29 -10.78
C ALA A 150 -23.22 6.48 -10.40
#